data_AF-A0A7G3ZCJ1-F1
#
_entry.id   AF-A0A7G3ZCJ1-F1
#
_cell.length_a   1.000
_cell.length_b   1.000
_cell.length_c   1.000
_cell.angle_alpha   90.00
_cell.angle_beta   90.00
_cell.angle_gamma   90.00
#
_symmetry.space_group_name_H-M   'P 1'
#
loop_
_entity.id
_entity.type
_entity.pdbx_description
1 polymer ?
#
loop_
_entity_poly.entity_id
_entity_poly.type
_entity_poly.pdbx_seq_one_letter_code
_entity_poly.pdbx_strand_id
1 'polypeptide(L)'
;MTQDSTSSGRNELKKPEASIRFLTFNTWGLKWASKHRKQRLRAIADELAGISCSVPLTGSDFLYGSSSGEERANDYDVVALQEIWCKEDWDYIAAKCSEAFPYQRIFYSGIIAGPGLAILSKIPIQSTFLYRFPINGRPSAVHRGDWYVGKSVAITLLQPVDHKTHPVAILNSHMHAPYALTGDAAYACHRSCQAWDFSKLANLYKKAGYAVIISGDLNSRPGSLPHKFLTMETGLVDSWEQLNGKQDLQLIARQRPLEQLKYGCTTCDSLLNTWRASRKPDEACRLDYALIDPERLQTLDAGVRFTGRIPNIGSFSDHFAYTCTLKLLPKRDPVTVDSMSDGRGSRELLFRKFANYEEMIQCIASYRVVAMRQKLFRCLHFYFSILLLIGALVVTTFTANKAGWSSIFWVLFAIVVSVTGTIDGFISFLFGRKELRALKEVEEEVLCAQRYLKALLKEKTK
;
A
#
# COMPACT_ATOMS: atom_id res chain seq x y z
N MET A 1 -56.16 -14.42 35.24
CA MET A 1 -55.38 -15.39 34.43
C MET A 1 -55.12 -14.73 33.08
N THR A 2 -54.13 -13.86 32.95
CA THR A 2 -52.73 -14.17 32.54
C THR A 2 -52.65 -14.92 31.21
N GLN A 3 -52.30 -14.23 30.13
CA GLN A 3 -50.92 -14.19 29.63
C GLN A 3 -50.79 -13.20 28.47
N ASP A 4 -50.05 -12.12 28.74
CA ASP A 4 -49.38 -11.29 27.73
C ASP A 4 -48.26 -12.11 27.07
N SER A 5 -48.27 -12.22 25.75
CA SER A 5 -47.13 -12.69 24.97
C SER A 5 -46.33 -11.48 24.49
N THR A 6 -45.38 -11.03 25.30
CA THR A 6 -44.38 -10.05 24.92
C THR A 6 -43.39 -10.67 23.92
N SER A 7 -43.52 -10.31 22.65
CA SER A 7 -42.48 -10.56 21.65
C SER A 7 -41.26 -9.70 21.99
N SER A 8 -40.22 -10.35 22.53
CA SER A 8 -38.89 -9.79 22.74
C SER A 8 -38.29 -9.38 21.39
N GLY A 9 -38.49 -8.10 21.02
CA GLY A 9 -37.79 -7.48 19.91
C GLY A 9 -36.31 -7.36 20.27
N ARG A 10 -35.45 -8.05 19.50
CA ARG A 10 -34.00 -7.83 19.52
C ARG A 10 -33.76 -6.34 19.27
N ASN A 11 -33.21 -5.64 20.27
CA ASN A 11 -32.64 -4.31 20.10
C ASN A 11 -31.41 -4.43 19.19
N GLU A 12 -31.63 -4.40 17.87
CA GLU A 12 -30.59 -4.07 16.92
C GLU A 12 -30.17 -2.62 17.17
N LEU A 13 -29.00 -2.43 17.81
CA LEU A 13 -28.26 -1.17 17.77
C LEU A 13 -28.11 -0.76 16.29
N LYS A 14 -28.98 0.14 15.83
CA LYS A 14 -29.01 0.64 14.46
C LYS A 14 -27.65 1.21 14.09
N LYS A 15 -27.09 0.73 12.98
CA LYS A 15 -25.94 1.35 12.31
C LYS A 15 -26.21 2.86 12.17
N PRO A 16 -25.28 3.75 12.56
CA PRO A 16 -25.49 5.19 12.40
C PRO A 16 -25.78 5.49 10.93
N GLU A 17 -26.79 6.33 10.68
CA GLU A 17 -27.24 6.69 9.33
C GLU A 17 -26.04 7.14 8.46
N ALA A 18 -25.96 6.59 7.25
CA ALA A 18 -24.89 6.82 6.27
C ALA A 18 -23.45 6.58 6.79
N SER A 19 -23.16 5.37 7.28
CA SER A 19 -21.80 4.96 7.66
C SER A 19 -21.27 3.77 6.85
N ILE A 20 -19.94 3.65 6.78
CA ILE A 20 -19.21 2.55 6.13
C ILE A 20 -18.18 1.99 7.12
N ARG A 21 -18.27 0.68 7.40
CA ARG A 21 -17.23 -0.09 8.08
C ARG A 21 -16.25 -0.60 7.03
N PHE A 22 -15.01 -0.15 7.16
CA PHE A 22 -13.97 -0.36 6.18
C PHE A 22 -12.80 -1.13 6.81
N LEU A 23 -12.32 -2.16 6.12
CA LEU A 23 -11.14 -2.93 6.50
C LEU A 23 -10.09 -2.85 5.38
N THR A 24 -8.82 -2.73 5.75
CA THR A 24 -7.70 -3.00 4.86
C THR A 24 -6.76 -4.05 5.44
N PHE A 25 -6.27 -4.95 4.60
CA PHE A 25 -5.44 -6.05 5.08
C PHE A 25 -4.41 -6.56 4.07
N ASN A 26 -3.12 -6.42 4.41
CA ASN A 26 -2.05 -7.18 3.78
C ASN A 26 -2.08 -8.63 4.27
N THR A 27 -2.34 -9.55 3.35
CA THR A 27 -2.60 -10.98 3.66
C THR A 27 -1.36 -11.88 3.61
N TRP A 28 -0.21 -11.35 3.20
CA TRP A 28 1.05 -12.08 3.07
C TRP A 28 0.90 -13.38 2.28
N GLY A 29 0.35 -13.30 1.07
CA GLY A 29 0.00 -14.45 0.23
C GLY A 29 1.10 -14.95 -0.70
N LEU A 30 2.39 -14.70 -0.43
CA LEU A 30 3.47 -14.96 -1.39
C LEU A 30 3.59 -16.46 -1.71
N LYS A 31 3.71 -16.78 -3.00
CA LYS A 31 3.92 -18.15 -3.46
C LYS A 31 5.30 -18.64 -3.02
N TRP A 32 5.36 -19.77 -2.32
CA TRP A 32 6.56 -20.43 -1.79
C TRP A 32 7.29 -19.74 -0.62
N ALA A 33 7.13 -18.43 -0.43
CA ALA A 33 7.77 -17.71 0.68
C ALA A 33 6.91 -17.67 1.96
N SER A 34 5.59 -17.48 1.81
CA SER A 34 4.72 -17.32 2.97
C SER A 34 4.33 -18.67 3.59
N LYS A 35 4.65 -18.86 4.87
CA LYS A 35 4.35 -20.09 5.61
C LYS A 35 2.83 -20.28 5.76
N HIS A 36 2.38 -21.54 5.67
CA HIS A 36 0.97 -21.93 5.78
C HIS A 36 0.00 -21.09 4.92
N ARG A 37 0.45 -20.62 3.75
CA ARG A 37 -0.29 -19.66 2.93
C ARG A 37 -1.74 -20.10 2.69
N LYS A 38 -1.96 -21.32 2.19
CA LYS A 38 -3.31 -21.81 1.88
C LYS A 38 -4.21 -21.80 3.12
N GLN A 39 -3.71 -22.31 4.25
CA GLN A 39 -4.50 -22.37 5.48
C GLN A 39 -4.83 -20.97 6.01
N ARG A 40 -3.86 -20.05 6.01
CA ARG A 40 -4.08 -18.67 6.46
C ARG A 40 -5.06 -17.92 5.56
N LEU A 41 -4.89 -17.97 4.24
CA LEU A 41 -5.76 -17.26 3.30
C LEU A 41 -7.21 -17.81 3.35
N ARG A 42 -7.38 -19.11 3.60
CA ARG A 42 -8.71 -19.70 3.88
C ARG A 42 -9.30 -19.20 5.20
N ALA A 43 -8.51 -19.18 6.28
CA ALA A 43 -8.94 -18.65 7.56
C ALA A 43 -9.32 -17.16 7.48
N ILE A 44 -8.59 -16.35 6.69
CA ILE A 44 -8.96 -14.97 6.40
C ILE A 44 -10.33 -14.92 5.71
N ALA A 45 -10.56 -15.76 4.70
CA ALA A 45 -11.85 -15.83 4.02
C ALA A 45 -12.99 -16.26 4.96
N ASP A 46 -12.73 -17.22 5.85
CA ASP A 46 -13.72 -17.71 6.82
C ASP A 46 -14.12 -16.60 7.81
N GLU A 47 -13.15 -15.88 8.40
CA GLU A 47 -13.42 -14.73 9.28
C GLU A 47 -14.18 -13.60 8.57
N LEU A 48 -13.79 -13.29 7.32
CA LEU A 48 -14.50 -12.29 6.51
C LEU A 48 -15.93 -12.72 6.15
N ALA A 49 -16.17 -14.03 6.04
CA ALA A 49 -17.50 -14.60 5.86
C ALA A 49 -18.30 -14.74 7.17
N GLY A 50 -17.78 -14.22 8.30
CA GLY A 50 -18.43 -14.27 9.61
C GLY A 50 -18.24 -15.59 10.38
N ILE A 51 -17.31 -16.43 9.95
CA ILE A 51 -16.99 -17.71 10.60
C ILE A 51 -15.72 -17.53 11.43
N SER A 52 -15.89 -17.38 12.75
CA SER A 52 -14.76 -17.28 13.68
C SER A 52 -13.92 -18.56 13.63
N CYS A 53 -12.61 -18.41 13.41
CA CYS A 53 -11.68 -19.53 13.31
C CYS A 53 -10.35 -19.27 14.06
N SER A 54 -10.33 -18.24 14.90
CA SER A 54 -9.16 -17.83 15.67
C SER A 54 -9.42 -17.65 17.15
N VAL A 55 -8.35 -17.73 17.93
CA VAL A 55 -8.35 -17.45 19.37
C VAL A 55 -7.82 -16.03 19.58
N PRO A 56 -8.57 -15.15 20.29
CA PRO A 56 -8.10 -13.80 20.62
C PRO A 56 -6.81 -13.81 21.44
N LEU A 57 -6.04 -12.72 21.38
CA LEU A 57 -4.88 -12.56 22.26
C LEU A 57 -5.35 -12.29 23.70
N THR A 58 -4.65 -12.84 24.69
CA THR A 58 -4.96 -12.63 26.10
C THR A 58 -4.93 -11.13 26.46
N GLY A 59 -6.01 -10.62 27.05
CA GLY A 59 -6.15 -9.21 27.45
C GLY A 59 -6.43 -8.25 26.28
N SER A 60 -6.75 -8.76 25.09
CA SER A 60 -7.03 -7.95 23.90
C SER A 60 -8.50 -7.61 23.69
N ASP A 61 -9.35 -7.80 24.72
CA ASP A 61 -10.81 -7.60 24.65
C ASP A 61 -11.18 -6.18 24.19
N PHE A 62 -10.36 -5.20 24.55
CA PHE A 62 -10.54 -3.80 24.15
C PHE A 62 -10.41 -3.58 22.63
N LEU A 63 -9.75 -4.47 21.88
CA LEU A 63 -9.61 -4.36 20.43
C LEU A 63 -10.92 -4.66 19.71
N TYR A 64 -11.83 -5.42 20.33
CA TYR A 64 -13.05 -5.90 19.69
C TYR A 64 -14.31 -5.13 20.14
N GLY A 65 -14.15 -4.11 21.00
CA GLY A 65 -15.23 -3.23 21.48
C GLY A 65 -16.08 -3.86 22.59
N SER A 66 -16.55 -3.05 23.54
CA SER A 66 -17.32 -3.50 24.72
C SER A 66 -18.80 -3.80 24.44
N SER A 67 -19.23 -3.79 23.18
CA SER A 67 -20.65 -3.64 22.81
C SER A 67 -21.11 -4.56 21.67
N SER A 68 -20.64 -5.81 21.62
CA SER A 68 -21.36 -6.94 20.99
C SER A 68 -20.49 -8.19 21.02
N GLY A 69 -21.09 -9.35 21.25
CA GLY A 69 -20.40 -10.64 21.15
C GLY A 69 -19.63 -10.81 19.84
N GLU A 70 -18.69 -11.75 19.84
CA GLU A 70 -17.72 -12.03 18.76
C GLU A 70 -18.34 -12.06 17.35
N GLU A 71 -19.63 -12.39 17.20
CA GLU A 71 -20.38 -12.41 15.93
C GLU A 71 -20.43 -11.06 15.17
N ARG A 72 -20.28 -9.89 15.82
CA ARG A 72 -20.34 -8.57 15.14
C ARG A 72 -18.97 -7.94 14.85
N ALA A 73 -17.88 -8.53 15.34
CA ALA A 73 -16.55 -7.92 15.26
C ALA A 73 -15.96 -7.88 13.84
N ASN A 74 -16.45 -8.73 12.92
CA ASN A 74 -15.94 -8.87 11.56
C ASN A 74 -16.97 -8.52 10.46
N ASP A 75 -18.01 -7.78 10.82
CA ASP A 75 -19.01 -7.34 9.85
C ASP A 75 -18.54 -6.02 9.18
N TYR A 76 -17.98 -6.13 7.98
CA TYR A 76 -17.46 -5.00 7.20
C TYR A 76 -18.36 -4.71 5.99
N ASP A 77 -18.42 -3.45 5.55
CA ASP A 77 -19.12 -3.06 4.32
C ASP A 77 -18.20 -3.10 3.10
N VAL A 78 -16.91 -2.78 3.31
CA VAL A 78 -15.89 -2.83 2.25
C VAL A 78 -14.56 -3.32 2.81
N VAL A 79 -13.91 -4.21 2.09
CA VAL A 79 -12.62 -4.81 2.44
C VAL A 79 -11.63 -4.61 1.29
N ALA A 80 -10.53 -3.92 1.55
CA ALA A 80 -9.42 -3.75 0.62
C ALA A 80 -8.28 -4.70 0.99
N LEU A 81 -7.95 -5.65 0.11
CA LEU A 81 -6.91 -6.65 0.35
C LEU A 81 -5.64 -6.32 -0.43
N GLN A 82 -4.49 -6.63 0.17
CA GLN A 82 -3.17 -6.60 -0.44
C GLN A 82 -2.51 -7.99 -0.34
N GLU A 83 -1.52 -8.23 -1.20
CA GLU A 83 -0.75 -9.47 -1.27
C GLU A 83 -1.54 -10.74 -1.64
N ILE A 84 -2.63 -10.58 -2.39
CA ILE A 84 -3.33 -11.70 -3.02
C ILE A 84 -2.63 -12.05 -4.34
N TRP A 85 -1.58 -12.88 -4.26
CA TRP A 85 -0.71 -13.18 -5.40
C TRP A 85 -1.13 -14.40 -6.23
N CYS A 86 -1.88 -15.34 -5.65
CA CYS A 86 -2.26 -16.59 -6.30
C CYS A 86 -3.74 -16.59 -6.66
N LYS A 87 -4.06 -16.97 -7.89
CA LYS A 87 -5.45 -17.03 -8.37
C LYS A 87 -6.29 -18.00 -7.54
N GLU A 88 -5.73 -19.15 -7.15
CA GLU A 88 -6.49 -20.16 -6.38
C GLU A 88 -6.87 -19.66 -4.98
N ASP A 89 -6.02 -18.82 -4.37
CA ASP A 89 -6.32 -18.22 -3.06
C ASP A 89 -7.42 -17.14 -3.22
N TRP A 90 -7.36 -16.34 -4.29
CA TRP A 90 -8.45 -15.39 -4.62
C TRP A 90 -9.77 -16.09 -4.92
N ASP A 91 -9.77 -17.11 -5.78
CA ASP A 91 -10.98 -17.84 -6.16
C ASP A 91 -11.68 -18.41 -4.91
N TYR A 92 -10.91 -18.91 -3.93
CA TYR A 92 -11.47 -19.37 -2.65
C TYR A 92 -12.06 -18.22 -1.83
N ILE A 93 -11.32 -17.12 -1.64
CA ILE A 93 -11.81 -15.94 -0.90
C ILE A 93 -13.11 -15.44 -1.53
N ALA A 94 -13.11 -15.28 -2.85
CA ALA A 94 -14.24 -14.77 -3.61
C ALA A 94 -15.47 -15.68 -3.52
N ALA A 95 -15.29 -17.00 -3.61
CA ALA A 95 -16.38 -17.94 -3.45
C ALA A 95 -16.92 -17.92 -2.01
N LYS A 96 -16.03 -17.99 -1.01
CA LYS A 96 -16.41 -18.07 0.41
C LYS A 96 -17.08 -16.80 0.92
N CYS A 97 -16.66 -15.64 0.42
CA CYS A 97 -17.16 -14.33 0.83
C CYS A 97 -18.35 -13.84 -0.01
N SER A 98 -18.81 -14.60 -1.02
CA SER A 98 -19.80 -14.14 -2.01
C SER A 98 -21.16 -13.74 -1.41
N GLU A 99 -21.63 -14.46 -0.39
CA GLU A 99 -22.89 -14.13 0.30
C GLU A 99 -22.77 -12.84 1.12
N ALA A 100 -21.63 -12.65 1.79
CA ALA A 100 -21.36 -11.45 2.58
C ALA A 100 -20.99 -10.23 1.73
N PHE A 101 -20.36 -10.44 0.57
CA PHE A 101 -19.83 -9.40 -0.32
C PHE A 101 -20.18 -9.73 -1.78
N PRO A 102 -21.37 -9.36 -2.25
CA PRO A 102 -21.82 -9.66 -3.62
C PRO A 102 -20.98 -8.98 -4.71
N TYR A 103 -20.28 -7.89 -4.39
CA TYR A 103 -19.44 -7.16 -5.34
C TYR A 103 -17.97 -7.36 -5.01
N GLN A 104 -17.25 -8.04 -5.90
CA GLN A 104 -15.87 -8.45 -5.66
C GLN A 104 -15.01 -8.31 -6.91
N ARG A 105 -13.73 -7.98 -6.71
CA ARG A 105 -12.79 -7.82 -7.81
C ARG A 105 -11.34 -7.99 -7.36
N ILE A 106 -10.57 -8.73 -8.14
CA ILE A 106 -9.10 -8.72 -8.13
C ILE A 106 -8.56 -7.86 -9.28
N PHE A 107 -7.42 -7.21 -9.07
CA PHE A 107 -6.78 -6.35 -10.05
C PHE A 107 -5.55 -7.00 -10.67
N TYR A 108 -5.29 -6.75 -11.95
CA TYR A 108 -4.21 -7.38 -12.71
C TYR A 108 -3.26 -6.33 -13.31
N SER A 109 -1.95 -6.59 -13.22
CA SER A 109 -0.87 -5.70 -13.69
C SER A 109 0.45 -6.49 -13.77
N GLY A 110 1.52 -5.83 -14.19
CA GLY A 110 2.84 -6.45 -14.18
C GLY A 110 2.98 -7.65 -15.12
N ILE A 111 3.93 -8.53 -14.80
CA ILE A 111 4.37 -9.66 -15.63
C ILE A 111 3.97 -11.00 -15.02
N ILE A 112 4.07 -11.14 -13.69
CA ILE A 112 3.92 -12.46 -13.04
C ILE A 112 2.54 -12.64 -12.39
N ALA A 113 2.20 -11.82 -11.38
CA ALA A 113 1.07 -12.11 -10.48
C ALA A 113 0.03 -10.98 -10.36
N GLY A 114 0.24 -9.81 -10.96
CA GLY A 114 -0.56 -8.63 -10.62
C GLY A 114 -0.04 -7.88 -9.40
N PRO A 115 -0.63 -6.73 -9.05
CA PRO A 115 -0.21 -5.90 -7.92
C PRO A 115 -0.62 -6.48 -6.56
N GLY A 116 -1.30 -7.65 -6.54
CA GLY A 116 -1.79 -8.31 -5.34
C GLY A 116 -2.97 -7.62 -4.68
N LEU A 117 -3.71 -6.79 -5.42
CA LEU A 117 -4.81 -5.98 -4.88
C LEU A 117 -6.16 -6.61 -5.19
N ALA A 118 -7.03 -6.61 -4.20
CA ALA A 118 -8.42 -7.00 -4.36
C ALA A 118 -9.37 -6.15 -3.50
N ILE A 119 -10.65 -6.21 -3.82
CA ILE A 119 -11.72 -5.57 -3.06
C ILE A 119 -12.91 -6.52 -2.94
N LEU A 120 -13.52 -6.54 -1.75
CA LEU A 120 -14.82 -7.15 -1.46
C LEU A 120 -15.75 -6.04 -0.96
N SER A 121 -16.97 -5.97 -1.44
CA SER A 121 -17.92 -4.92 -1.09
C SER A 121 -19.36 -5.41 -1.01
N LYS A 122 -20.07 -4.90 -0.01
CA LYS A 122 -21.54 -4.94 0.09
C LYS A 122 -22.18 -3.87 -0.76
N ILE A 123 -21.46 -2.78 -0.99
CA ILE A 123 -21.94 -1.62 -1.73
C ILE A 123 -21.67 -1.86 -3.23
N PRO A 124 -22.66 -1.64 -4.12
CA PRO A 124 -22.46 -1.82 -5.55
C PRO A 124 -21.27 -1.02 -6.08
N ILE A 125 -20.42 -1.68 -6.88
CA ILE A 125 -19.28 -1.06 -7.54
C ILE A 125 -19.77 -0.42 -8.84
N GLN A 126 -19.69 0.91 -8.93
CA GLN A 126 -20.08 1.65 -10.13
C GLN A 126 -19.03 1.50 -11.24
N SER A 127 -17.75 1.67 -10.89
CA SER A 127 -16.65 1.51 -11.83
C SER A 127 -15.32 1.31 -11.12
N THR A 128 -14.33 0.85 -11.88
CA THR A 128 -12.99 0.59 -11.36
C THR A 128 -11.94 1.01 -12.36
N PHE A 129 -10.80 1.49 -11.88
CA PHE A 129 -9.64 1.84 -12.69
C PHE A 129 -8.37 1.38 -11.98
N LEU A 130 -7.36 0.92 -12.74
CA LEU A 130 -6.08 0.52 -12.17
C LEU A 130 -4.98 1.40 -12.75
N TYR A 131 -4.29 2.14 -11.89
CA TYR A 131 -3.13 2.93 -12.25
C TYR A 131 -1.85 2.21 -11.84
N ARG A 132 -1.07 1.71 -12.81
CA ARG A 132 0.24 1.10 -12.53
C ARG A 132 1.30 2.19 -12.42
N PHE A 133 2.03 2.21 -11.30
CA PHE A 133 3.07 3.21 -11.11
C PHE A 133 4.16 3.10 -12.19
N PRO A 134 4.59 4.23 -12.79
CA PRO A 134 5.69 4.25 -13.73
C PRO A 134 7.01 3.83 -13.06
N ILE A 135 7.29 4.28 -11.85
CA ILE A 135 8.51 3.95 -11.09
C ILE A 135 8.17 2.86 -10.06
N ASN A 136 8.71 1.66 -10.27
CA ASN A 136 8.12 0.44 -9.69
C ASN A 136 9.14 -0.63 -9.26
N GLY A 137 10.38 -0.22 -9.00
CA GLY A 137 11.48 -1.12 -8.66
C GLY A 137 12.33 -1.43 -9.88
N ARG A 138 13.17 -2.46 -9.76
CA ARG A 138 14.18 -2.79 -10.78
C ARG A 138 14.08 -4.24 -11.25
N PRO A 139 14.24 -4.52 -12.55
CA PRO A 139 14.23 -5.89 -13.07
C PRO A 139 15.39 -6.73 -12.51
N SER A 140 16.55 -6.11 -12.26
CA SER A 140 17.70 -6.81 -11.70
C SER A 140 17.51 -7.25 -10.24
N ALA A 141 16.51 -6.73 -9.54
CA ALA A 141 16.21 -7.10 -8.15
C ALA A 141 15.25 -8.30 -8.11
N VAL A 142 15.66 -9.42 -8.72
CA VAL A 142 14.83 -10.62 -8.91
C VAL A 142 14.25 -11.18 -7.61
N HIS A 143 15.02 -11.11 -6.52
CA HIS A 143 14.59 -11.61 -5.20
C HIS A 143 13.58 -10.70 -4.49
N ARG A 144 13.39 -9.46 -4.97
CA ARG A 144 12.48 -8.48 -4.37
C ARG A 144 11.08 -8.53 -4.98
N GLY A 145 10.95 -8.85 -6.26
CA GLY A 145 9.66 -9.11 -6.92
C GLY A 145 8.83 -7.89 -7.31
N ASP A 146 8.97 -6.74 -6.62
CA ASP A 146 8.14 -5.53 -6.81
C ASP A 146 8.00 -5.05 -8.27
N TRP A 147 9.09 -5.10 -9.03
CA TRP A 147 9.08 -4.73 -10.46
C TRP A 147 8.24 -5.67 -11.32
N TYR A 148 8.27 -6.97 -11.01
CA TYR A 148 7.58 -8.01 -11.78
C TYR A 148 6.09 -8.07 -11.50
N VAL A 149 5.68 -7.70 -10.29
CA VAL A 149 4.26 -7.65 -9.91
C VAL A 149 3.58 -6.36 -10.36
N GLY A 150 4.35 -5.27 -10.51
CA GLY A 150 3.85 -4.00 -11.00
C GLY A 150 2.90 -3.32 -10.01
N LYS A 151 3.44 -2.83 -8.88
CA LYS A 151 2.66 -2.13 -7.85
C LYS A 151 1.81 -1.01 -8.47
N SER A 152 0.60 -0.83 -7.95
CA SER A 152 -0.45 -0.03 -8.59
C SER A 152 -1.38 0.59 -7.55
N VAL A 153 -2.19 1.56 -7.96
CA VAL A 153 -3.37 2.05 -7.23
C VAL A 153 -4.63 1.49 -7.89
N ALA A 154 -5.38 0.67 -7.15
CA ALA A 154 -6.69 0.20 -7.53
C ALA A 154 -7.76 1.19 -7.05
N ILE A 155 -8.39 1.90 -7.99
CA ILE A 155 -9.49 2.82 -7.73
C ILE A 155 -10.81 2.08 -7.92
N THR A 156 -11.68 2.16 -6.92
CA THR A 156 -13.04 1.62 -6.94
C THR A 156 -14.01 2.74 -6.57
N LEU A 157 -14.93 3.06 -7.47
CA LEU A 157 -16.01 4.02 -7.22
C LEU A 157 -17.24 3.25 -6.79
N LEU A 158 -17.76 3.57 -5.61
CA LEU A 158 -18.94 2.92 -5.04
C LEU A 158 -20.19 3.72 -5.35
N GLN A 159 -21.32 3.03 -5.50
CA GLN A 159 -22.62 3.66 -5.57
C GLN A 159 -22.87 4.51 -4.30
N PRO A 160 -23.46 5.71 -4.42
CA PRO A 160 -23.85 6.50 -3.25
C PRO A 160 -24.73 5.69 -2.30
N VAL A 161 -24.33 5.64 -1.02
CA VAL A 161 -25.11 4.99 0.05
C VAL A 161 -26.33 5.83 0.43
N ASP A 162 -26.21 7.16 0.35
CA ASP A 162 -27.27 8.13 0.59
C ASP A 162 -27.14 9.30 -0.42
N HIS A 163 -28.25 9.69 -1.05
CA HIS A 163 -28.32 10.82 -1.98
C HIS A 163 -27.81 12.14 -1.40
N LYS A 164 -27.97 12.34 -0.08
CA LYS A 164 -27.52 13.53 0.65
C LYS A 164 -26.02 13.54 0.93
N THR A 165 -25.32 12.44 0.69
CA THR A 165 -23.88 12.29 0.96
C THR A 165 -23.06 12.21 -0.32
N HIS A 166 -21.75 12.40 -0.20
CA HIS A 166 -20.82 12.26 -1.31
C HIS A 166 -20.63 10.78 -1.70
N PRO A 167 -20.54 10.44 -3.01
CA PRO A 167 -20.11 9.10 -3.43
C PRO A 167 -18.70 8.80 -2.93
N VAL A 168 -18.37 7.53 -2.71
CA VAL A 168 -17.08 7.13 -2.13
C VAL A 168 -16.14 6.60 -3.21
N ALA A 169 -14.90 7.07 -3.19
CA ALA A 169 -13.81 6.53 -4.01
C ALA A 169 -12.78 5.87 -3.10
N ILE A 170 -12.60 4.56 -3.25
CA ILE A 170 -11.60 3.78 -2.51
C ILE A 170 -10.40 3.59 -3.41
N LEU A 171 -9.26 4.06 -2.95
CA LEU A 171 -7.98 3.92 -3.63
C LEU A 171 -7.11 2.96 -2.80
N ASN A 172 -7.17 1.68 -3.14
CA ASN A 172 -6.38 0.61 -2.51
C ASN A 172 -5.00 0.52 -3.19
N SER A 173 -3.92 0.48 -2.43
CA SER A 173 -2.57 0.29 -2.95
C SER A 173 -1.71 -0.54 -2.02
N HIS A 174 -0.73 -1.24 -2.59
CA HIS A 174 0.40 -1.81 -1.89
C HIS A 174 1.64 -1.13 -2.48
N MET A 175 2.22 -0.18 -1.76
CA MET A 175 3.37 0.59 -2.26
C MET A 175 4.68 -0.21 -2.15
N HIS A 176 5.74 0.27 -2.81
CA HIS A 176 7.02 -0.45 -2.89
C HIS A 176 7.66 -0.69 -1.52
N ALA A 177 8.00 -1.95 -1.20
CA ALA A 177 8.53 -2.30 0.12
C ALA A 177 9.92 -1.67 0.39
N PRO A 178 10.22 -1.22 1.63
CA PRO A 178 11.59 -0.90 2.05
C PRO A 178 12.35 -2.18 2.40
N TYR A 179 13.45 -2.47 1.72
CA TYR A 179 14.31 -3.62 2.03
C TYR A 179 15.50 -3.25 2.92
N ALA A 180 15.61 -1.98 3.29
CA ALA A 180 16.54 -1.42 4.26
C ALA A 180 15.96 -0.12 4.83
N LEU A 181 16.45 0.31 5.99
CA LEU A 181 16.05 1.60 6.58
C LEU A 181 16.64 2.80 5.82
N THR A 182 17.85 2.63 5.26
CA THR A 182 18.60 3.69 4.58
C THR A 182 19.27 3.19 3.31
N GLY A 183 19.78 4.12 2.49
CA GLY A 183 20.51 3.82 1.27
C GLY A 183 19.62 3.36 0.10
N ASP A 184 20.26 2.79 -0.91
CA ASP A 184 19.61 2.42 -2.18
C ASP A 184 18.52 1.34 -2.01
N ALA A 185 18.74 0.40 -1.08
CA ALA A 185 17.79 -0.65 -0.76
C ALA A 185 16.55 -0.16 0.03
N ALA A 186 16.54 1.09 0.50
CA ALA A 186 15.35 1.66 1.12
C ALA A 186 14.26 2.01 0.11
N TYR A 187 14.58 2.15 -1.18
CA TYR A 187 13.65 2.54 -2.25
C TYR A 187 12.84 3.81 -1.97
N ALA A 188 13.38 4.74 -1.17
CA ALA A 188 12.70 5.96 -0.80
C ALA A 188 12.24 6.77 -2.02
N CYS A 189 13.11 6.96 -3.02
CA CYS A 189 12.74 7.66 -4.25
C CYS A 189 11.58 7.01 -5.00
N HIS A 190 11.52 5.67 -5.06
CA HIS A 190 10.43 4.99 -5.75
C HIS A 190 9.11 5.21 -5.02
N ARG A 191 9.08 4.96 -3.71
CA ARG A 191 7.87 5.21 -2.89
C ARG A 191 7.44 6.67 -2.95
N SER A 192 8.37 7.63 -2.93
CA SER A 192 8.02 9.04 -3.03
C SER A 192 7.41 9.39 -4.40
N CYS A 193 7.92 8.81 -5.50
CA CYS A 193 7.31 8.97 -6.82
C CYS A 193 5.91 8.34 -6.88
N GLN A 194 5.75 7.15 -6.30
CA GLN A 194 4.45 6.48 -6.19
C GLN A 194 3.45 7.34 -5.38
N ALA A 195 3.88 7.91 -4.24
CA ALA A 195 3.05 8.77 -3.43
C ALA A 195 2.66 10.07 -4.15
N TRP A 196 3.55 10.62 -4.99
CA TRP A 196 3.26 11.77 -5.83
C TRP A 196 2.18 11.46 -6.87
N ASP A 197 2.29 10.34 -7.58
CA ASP A 197 1.24 9.92 -8.52
C ASP A 197 -0.09 9.64 -7.81
N PHE A 198 -0.02 9.00 -6.65
CA PHE A 198 -1.18 8.68 -5.83
C PHE A 198 -1.88 9.95 -5.32
N SER A 199 -1.13 10.97 -4.86
CA SER A 199 -1.72 12.23 -4.40
C SER A 199 -2.46 12.96 -5.52
N LYS A 200 -1.95 12.95 -6.76
CA LYS A 200 -2.63 13.51 -7.93
C LYS A 200 -3.96 12.79 -8.20
N LEU A 201 -3.98 11.45 -8.15
CA LEU A 201 -5.20 10.67 -8.34
C LEU A 201 -6.23 10.95 -7.24
N ALA A 202 -5.81 10.98 -5.98
CA ALA A 202 -6.70 11.30 -4.86
C ALA A 202 -7.30 12.71 -5.01
N ASN A 203 -6.47 13.71 -5.37
CA ASN A 203 -6.93 15.07 -5.62
C ASN A 203 -7.88 15.17 -6.81
N LEU A 204 -7.68 14.38 -7.87
CA LEU A 204 -8.59 14.31 -9.01
C LEU A 204 -9.98 13.85 -8.57
N TYR A 205 -10.09 12.76 -7.81
CA TYR A 205 -11.37 12.26 -7.33
C TYR A 205 -12.01 13.16 -6.26
N LYS A 206 -11.21 13.78 -5.39
CA LYS A 206 -11.71 14.79 -4.44
C LYS A 206 -12.34 15.98 -5.18
N LYS A 207 -11.68 16.50 -6.21
CA LYS A 207 -12.20 17.56 -7.09
C LYS A 207 -13.46 17.12 -7.85
N ALA A 208 -13.54 15.86 -8.26
CA ALA A 208 -14.72 15.28 -8.90
C ALA A 208 -15.90 15.02 -7.93
N GLY A 209 -15.79 15.41 -6.65
CA GLY A 209 -16.89 15.36 -5.69
C GLY A 209 -16.99 14.06 -4.87
N TYR A 210 -16.00 13.16 -4.94
CA TYR A 210 -15.98 11.92 -4.16
C TYR A 210 -15.40 12.10 -2.76
N ALA A 211 -15.99 11.45 -1.76
CA ALA A 211 -15.33 11.18 -0.49
C ALA A 211 -14.20 10.16 -0.72
N VAL A 212 -12.96 10.64 -0.74
CA VAL A 212 -11.78 9.82 -1.06
C VAL A 212 -11.26 9.11 0.19
N ILE A 213 -10.97 7.82 0.02
CA ILE A 213 -10.28 6.98 1.01
C ILE A 213 -9.04 6.39 0.33
N ILE A 214 -7.85 6.81 0.76
CA ILE A 214 -6.59 6.14 0.42
C ILE A 214 -6.37 5.01 1.41
N SER A 215 -6.14 3.80 0.94
CA SER A 215 -5.96 2.65 1.82
C SER A 215 -4.97 1.60 1.31
N GLY A 216 -4.53 0.75 2.24
CA GLY A 216 -3.64 -0.37 1.99
C GLY A 216 -2.35 -0.30 2.80
N ASP A 217 -1.45 -1.23 2.50
CA ASP A 217 -0.06 -1.19 2.96
C ASP A 217 0.70 -0.14 2.15
N LEU A 218 0.84 1.04 2.74
CA LEU A 218 1.51 2.17 2.11
C LEU A 218 3.03 2.12 2.30
N ASN A 219 3.55 1.13 3.02
CA ASN A 219 4.98 0.93 3.27
C ASN A 219 5.72 2.20 3.74
N SER A 220 5.01 3.08 4.43
CA SER A 220 5.45 4.44 4.75
C SER A 220 5.02 4.82 6.15
N ARG A 221 5.99 5.10 7.03
CA ARG A 221 5.73 5.52 8.42
C ARG A 221 5.19 6.95 8.47
N PRO A 222 4.43 7.34 9.52
CA PRO A 222 3.96 8.70 9.67
C PRO A 222 5.13 9.69 9.67
N GLY A 223 4.99 10.77 8.93
CA GLY A 223 6.03 11.81 8.79
C GLY A 223 7.12 11.52 7.74
N SER A 224 7.17 10.33 7.14
CA SER A 224 8.05 10.07 5.98
C SER A 224 7.60 10.86 4.74
N LEU A 225 8.50 11.18 3.80
CA LEU A 225 8.16 11.95 2.59
C LEU A 225 6.97 11.37 1.80
N PRO A 226 6.85 10.04 1.55
CA PRO A 226 5.67 9.48 0.90
C PRO A 226 4.38 9.75 1.69
N HIS A 227 4.40 9.53 3.01
CA HIS A 227 3.26 9.82 3.89
C HIS A 227 2.88 11.30 3.86
N LYS A 228 3.87 12.21 3.85
CA LYS A 228 3.68 13.65 3.73
C LYS A 228 2.95 14.02 2.44
N PHE A 229 3.26 13.40 1.31
CA PHE A 229 2.52 13.59 0.06
C PHE A 229 1.08 13.07 0.16
N LEU A 230 0.87 11.88 0.72
CA LEU A 230 -0.47 11.30 0.83
C LEU A 230 -1.40 12.04 1.81
N THR A 231 -0.86 12.87 2.69
CA THR A 231 -1.60 13.66 3.68
C THR A 231 -1.59 15.15 3.37
N MET A 232 -0.44 15.82 3.40
CA MET A 232 -0.37 17.28 3.19
C MET A 232 -0.70 17.68 1.75
N GLU A 233 -0.34 16.88 0.74
CA GLU A 233 -0.62 17.25 -0.65
C GLU A 233 -2.10 17.10 -1.00
N THR A 234 -2.76 16.12 -0.42
CA THR A 234 -4.16 15.78 -0.65
C THR A 234 -5.13 16.47 0.32
N GLY A 235 -4.65 16.89 1.48
CA GLY A 235 -5.46 17.32 2.61
C GLY A 235 -6.17 16.17 3.34
N LEU A 236 -5.84 14.91 3.01
CA LEU A 236 -6.38 13.75 3.72
C LEU A 236 -5.70 13.58 5.08
N VAL A 237 -6.43 13.01 6.03
CA VAL A 237 -5.95 12.75 7.39
C VAL A 237 -6.01 11.26 7.70
N ASP A 238 -5.08 10.78 8.52
CA ASP A 238 -5.16 9.41 9.06
C ASP A 238 -6.42 9.29 9.94
N SER A 239 -7.32 8.37 9.62
CA SER A 239 -8.55 8.17 10.39
C SER A 239 -8.28 7.84 11.86
N TRP A 240 -7.17 7.16 12.17
CA TRP A 240 -6.75 6.90 13.54
C TRP A 240 -6.34 8.20 14.26
N GLU A 241 -5.63 9.11 13.59
CA GLU A 241 -5.25 10.41 14.14
C GLU A 241 -6.44 11.38 14.22
N GLN A 242 -7.41 11.28 13.29
CA GLN A 242 -8.65 12.06 13.37
C GLN A 242 -9.46 11.70 14.62
N LEU A 243 -9.48 10.41 14.99
CA LEU A 243 -10.20 9.92 16.16
C LEU A 243 -9.43 10.13 17.48
N ASN A 244 -8.15 9.78 17.53
CA ASN A 244 -7.36 9.71 18.76
C ASN A 244 -6.35 10.84 18.94
N GLY A 245 -6.26 11.75 17.97
CA GLY A 245 -5.18 12.74 17.90
C GLY A 245 -3.85 12.13 17.44
N LYS A 246 -2.90 13.02 17.14
CA LYS A 246 -1.55 12.63 16.71
C LYS A 246 -0.77 12.00 17.86
N GLN A 247 -0.20 10.83 17.63
CA GLN A 247 0.64 10.14 18.64
C GLN A 247 2.10 10.60 18.61
N ASP A 248 2.75 10.51 19.76
CA ASP A 248 4.22 10.47 19.85
C ASP A 248 4.72 9.04 19.60
N LEU A 249 5.27 8.81 18.41
CA LEU A 249 5.78 7.50 18.00
C LEU A 249 6.94 6.99 18.87
N GLN A 250 7.74 7.88 19.46
CA GLN A 250 8.83 7.48 20.35
C GLN A 250 8.30 6.97 21.68
N LEU A 251 7.22 7.58 22.18
CA LEU A 251 6.53 7.07 23.36
C LEU A 251 5.88 5.72 23.08
N ILE A 252 5.18 5.58 21.94
CA ILE A 252 4.57 4.31 21.51
C ILE A 252 5.61 3.19 21.40
N ALA A 253 6.77 3.45 20.79
CA ALA A 253 7.83 2.45 20.63
C ALA A 253 8.34 1.86 21.97
N ARG A 254 8.18 2.59 23.08
CA ARG A 254 8.58 2.17 24.44
C ARG A 254 7.49 1.46 25.23
N GLN A 255 6.24 1.44 24.73
CA GLN A 255 5.12 0.80 25.40
C GLN A 255 5.19 -0.73 25.28
N ARG A 256 4.41 -1.45 26.11
CA ARG A 256 4.28 -2.90 25.96
C ARG A 256 3.55 -3.24 24.66
N PRO A 257 3.77 -4.43 24.06
CA PRO A 257 3.20 -4.76 22.74
C PRO A 257 1.68 -4.59 22.64
N LEU A 258 0.92 -4.92 23.69
CA LEU A 258 -0.54 -4.74 23.71
C LEU A 258 -0.96 -3.26 23.73
N GLU A 259 -0.18 -2.43 24.43
CA GLU A 259 -0.37 -0.97 24.49
C GLU A 259 0.05 -0.29 23.19
N GLN A 260 1.05 -0.83 22.48
CA GLN A 260 1.40 -0.38 21.12
C GLN A 260 0.23 -0.56 20.15
N LEU A 261 -0.48 -1.69 20.24
CA LEU A 261 -1.70 -1.92 19.47
C LEU A 261 -2.82 -0.95 19.88
N LYS A 262 -3.04 -0.78 21.19
CA LYS A 262 -4.10 0.06 21.74
C LYS A 262 -3.98 1.54 21.41
N TYR A 263 -2.79 2.11 21.61
CA TYR A 263 -2.58 3.56 21.51
C TYR A 263 -1.89 3.96 20.20
N GLY A 264 -1.09 3.07 19.63
CA GLY A 264 -0.35 3.30 18.40
C GLY A 264 -0.99 2.71 17.15
N CYS A 265 -2.01 1.84 17.29
CA CYS A 265 -2.60 1.09 16.18
C CYS A 265 -1.50 0.48 15.29
N THR A 266 -0.55 -0.22 15.91
CA THR A 266 0.59 -0.81 15.20
C THR A 266 0.14 -2.03 14.39
N THR A 267 0.31 -1.95 13.07
CA THR A 267 -0.15 -2.97 12.11
C THR A 267 0.97 -3.92 11.69
N CYS A 268 2.24 -3.52 11.83
CA CYS A 268 3.40 -4.30 11.40
C CYS A 268 4.48 -4.37 12.50
N ASP A 269 5.31 -5.42 12.43
CA ASP A 269 6.47 -5.67 13.30
C ASP A 269 6.16 -5.74 14.81
N SER A 270 4.89 -5.96 15.19
CA SER A 270 4.52 -6.21 16.59
C SER A 270 5.01 -7.58 17.05
N LEU A 271 5.55 -7.65 18.27
CA LEU A 271 5.98 -8.91 18.89
C LEU A 271 4.83 -9.89 19.18
N LEU A 272 3.59 -9.41 19.16
CA LEU A 272 2.41 -10.26 19.30
C LEU A 272 2.09 -11.05 18.04
N ASN A 273 2.60 -10.60 16.88
CA ASN A 273 2.47 -11.30 15.61
C ASN A 273 3.48 -12.45 15.54
N THR A 274 3.00 -13.68 15.34
CA THR A 274 3.86 -14.87 15.38
C THR A 274 4.92 -14.88 14.28
N TRP A 275 4.71 -14.18 13.17
CA TRP A 275 5.67 -14.06 12.07
C TRP A 275 6.69 -12.94 12.26
N ARG A 276 6.53 -12.13 13.32
CA ARG A 276 7.40 -11.01 13.69
C ARG A 276 7.84 -11.05 15.16
N ALA A 277 7.66 -12.17 15.84
CA ALA A 277 8.03 -12.34 17.25
C ALA A 277 9.53 -12.15 17.54
N SER A 278 10.40 -12.27 16.53
CA SER A 278 11.85 -12.07 16.65
C SER A 278 12.32 -10.63 16.37
N ARG A 279 11.40 -9.70 16.08
CA ARG A 279 11.72 -8.28 15.87
C ARG A 279 12.06 -7.62 17.20
N LYS A 280 12.54 -6.37 17.16
CA LYS A 280 12.75 -5.59 18.38
C LYS A 280 11.45 -4.87 18.77
N PRO A 281 11.17 -4.67 20.08
CA PRO A 281 9.94 -4.01 20.52
C PRO A 281 9.72 -2.61 19.89
N ASP A 282 10.79 -1.87 19.64
CA ASP A 282 10.78 -0.51 19.09
C ASP A 282 10.61 -0.46 17.55
N GLU A 283 10.64 -1.60 16.87
CA GLU A 283 10.45 -1.68 15.41
C GLU A 283 8.97 -1.63 15.00
N ALA A 284 8.06 -1.98 15.93
CA ALA A 284 6.62 -2.02 15.72
C ALA A 284 6.08 -0.67 15.20
N CYS A 285 5.24 -0.72 14.18
CA CYS A 285 4.77 0.50 13.52
C CYS A 285 3.43 0.32 12.81
N ARG A 286 2.84 1.46 12.42
CA ARG A 286 1.69 1.53 11.53
C ARG A 286 2.18 1.75 10.10
N LEU A 287 1.84 0.82 9.20
CA LEU A 287 2.12 0.89 7.76
C LEU A 287 0.85 0.77 6.91
N ASP A 288 -0.23 0.24 7.50
CA ASP A 288 -1.53 0.08 6.89
C ASP A 288 -2.45 1.21 7.36
N TYR A 289 -3.13 1.85 6.40
CA TYR A 289 -3.87 3.09 6.67
C TYR A 289 -5.26 3.09 6.02
N ALA A 290 -6.13 3.93 6.56
CA ALA A 290 -7.21 4.57 5.83
C ALA A 290 -7.07 6.09 5.99
N LEU A 291 -6.47 6.76 5.00
CA LEU A 291 -6.40 8.22 4.94
C LEU A 291 -7.66 8.75 4.28
N ILE A 292 -8.38 9.62 4.96
CA ILE A 292 -9.74 10.02 4.60
C ILE A 292 -9.84 11.53 4.38
N ASP A 293 -10.84 11.94 3.60
CA ASP A 293 -11.16 13.35 3.40
C ASP A 293 -11.93 13.90 4.62
N PRO A 294 -11.31 14.71 5.49
CA PRO A 294 -11.94 15.17 6.73
C PRO A 294 -13.15 16.09 6.49
N GLU A 295 -13.29 16.67 5.29
CA GLU A 295 -14.43 17.50 4.92
C GLU A 295 -15.69 16.68 4.60
N ARG A 296 -15.51 15.39 4.25
CA ARG A 296 -16.58 14.50 3.76
C ARG A 296 -16.76 13.25 4.60
N LEU A 297 -15.79 12.92 5.46
CA LEU A 297 -15.76 11.71 6.27
C LEU A 297 -15.35 12.05 7.72
N GLN A 298 -16.07 11.45 8.66
CA GLN A 298 -15.75 11.48 10.08
C GLN A 298 -15.52 10.06 10.58
N THR A 299 -14.39 9.83 11.26
CA THR A 299 -14.06 8.56 11.89
C THR A 299 -14.84 8.41 13.19
N LEU A 300 -15.64 7.36 13.28
CA LEU A 300 -16.39 6.99 14.49
C LEU A 300 -15.67 5.94 15.33
N ASP A 301 -14.95 5.04 14.66
CA ASP A 301 -14.15 3.99 15.28
C ASP A 301 -12.96 3.69 14.38
N ALA A 302 -11.84 3.28 14.96
CA ALA A 302 -10.66 2.83 14.23
C ALA A 302 -9.86 1.87 15.11
N GLY A 303 -9.04 1.01 14.51
CA GLY A 303 -8.16 0.12 15.27
C GLY A 303 -7.58 -1.02 14.45
N VAL A 304 -6.88 -1.92 15.14
CA VAL A 304 -6.35 -3.15 14.54
C VAL A 304 -7.35 -4.31 14.67
N ARG A 305 -7.36 -5.20 13.68
CA ARG A 305 -8.16 -6.43 13.62
C ARG A 305 -7.28 -7.59 13.13
N PHE A 306 -7.83 -8.81 13.14
CA PHE A 306 -7.09 -10.02 12.78
C PHE A 306 -5.82 -10.22 13.63
N THR A 307 -5.89 -9.83 14.91
CA THR A 307 -4.78 -9.97 15.88
C THR A 307 -4.74 -11.34 16.54
N GLY A 308 -5.84 -12.09 16.46
CA GLY A 308 -5.97 -13.46 16.97
C GLY A 308 -5.03 -14.46 16.27
N ARG A 309 -5.03 -15.68 16.80
CA ARG A 309 -4.20 -16.78 16.31
C ARG A 309 -5.06 -17.91 15.80
N ILE A 310 -4.75 -18.36 14.59
CA ILE A 310 -5.30 -19.61 14.04
C ILE A 310 -4.65 -20.77 14.81
N PRO A 311 -5.44 -21.68 15.41
CA PRO A 311 -4.92 -22.81 16.16
C PRO A 311 -3.88 -23.61 15.36
N ASN A 312 -2.75 -23.95 15.99
CA ASN A 312 -1.62 -24.69 15.39
C ASN A 312 -0.92 -24.01 14.19
N ILE A 313 -1.25 -22.76 13.86
CA ILE A 313 -0.66 -22.03 12.73
C ILE A 313 -0.01 -20.72 13.18
N GLY A 314 -0.71 -19.90 13.96
CA GLY A 314 -0.25 -18.58 14.38
C GLY A 314 -1.10 -17.44 13.79
N SER A 315 -0.51 -16.26 13.62
CA SER A 315 -1.20 -15.06 13.12
C SER A 315 -1.68 -15.22 11.67
N PHE A 316 -2.77 -14.55 11.30
CA PHE A 316 -3.37 -14.61 9.96
C PHE A 316 -2.45 -14.12 8.84
N SER A 317 -1.65 -13.10 9.13
CA SER A 317 -0.68 -12.49 8.24
C SER A 317 0.48 -11.97 9.08
N ASP A 318 1.58 -11.59 8.45
CA ASP A 318 2.66 -10.87 9.12
C ASP A 318 2.35 -9.38 9.38
N HIS A 319 1.19 -8.92 8.90
CA HIS A 319 0.52 -7.70 9.30
C HIS A 319 -0.73 -8.02 10.14
N PHE A 320 -1.15 -7.08 10.98
CA PHE A 320 -2.51 -7.00 11.50
C PHE A 320 -3.34 -6.11 10.58
N ALA A 321 -4.62 -6.44 10.41
CA ALA A 321 -5.51 -5.66 9.58
C ALA A 321 -5.82 -4.30 10.25
N TYR A 322 -6.04 -3.27 9.45
CA TYR A 322 -6.48 -1.96 9.93
C TYR A 322 -7.96 -1.78 9.60
N THR A 323 -8.76 -1.36 10.57
CA THR A 323 -10.19 -1.09 10.39
C THR A 323 -10.55 0.32 10.80
N CYS A 324 -11.59 0.87 10.17
CA CYS A 324 -12.28 2.07 10.66
C CYS A 324 -13.77 2.07 10.29
N THR A 325 -14.57 2.76 11.10
CA THR A 325 -15.97 3.09 10.79
C THR A 325 -16.05 4.56 10.45
N LEU A 326 -16.51 4.85 9.23
CA LEU A 326 -16.55 6.19 8.67
C LEU A 326 -18.00 6.64 8.49
N LYS A 327 -18.37 7.75 9.12
CA LYS A 327 -19.61 8.46 8.84
C LYS A 327 -19.44 9.34 7.62
N LEU A 328 -20.34 9.22 6.65
CA LEU A 328 -20.39 10.11 5.50
C LEU A 328 -21.06 11.42 5.93
N LEU A 329 -20.39 12.52 5.66
CA LEU A 329 -20.91 13.85 5.97
C LEU A 329 -21.89 14.30 4.86
N PRO A 330 -22.97 15.00 5.23
CA PRO A 330 -23.89 15.58 4.26
C PRO A 330 -23.15 16.52 3.31
N LYS A 331 -23.60 16.55 2.05
CA LYS A 331 -23.22 17.60 1.10
C LYS A 331 -23.64 18.93 1.70
N ARG A 332 -22.69 19.84 1.88
CA ARG A 332 -23.02 21.21 2.30
C ARG A 332 -23.68 21.92 1.13
N ASP A 333 -24.82 22.58 1.36
CA ASP A 333 -25.36 23.54 0.40
C ASP A 333 -24.33 24.66 0.18
N PRO A 334 -24.25 25.25 -1.02
CA PRO A 334 -23.38 26.38 -1.31
C PRO A 334 -23.91 27.64 -0.60
N VAL A 335 -23.88 27.65 0.73
CA VAL A 335 -24.08 28.84 1.56
C VAL A 335 -22.69 29.41 1.82
N THR A 336 -22.53 30.68 1.45
CA THR A 336 -21.33 31.52 1.59
C THR A 336 -20.51 31.17 2.82
N VAL A 337 -19.39 30.48 2.61
CA VAL A 337 -18.40 30.24 3.67
C VAL A 337 -17.71 31.56 3.91
N ASP A 338 -18.03 32.16 5.06
CA ASP A 338 -17.25 33.26 5.62
C ASP A 338 -15.80 32.78 5.74
N SER A 339 -14.95 33.32 4.88
CA SER A 339 -13.57 32.89 4.71
C SER A 339 -12.69 33.53 5.77
N MET A 340 -12.93 33.20 7.04
CA MET A 340 -11.95 33.44 8.11
C MET A 340 -11.09 32.19 8.30
N SER A 341 -10.39 31.77 7.23
CA SER A 341 -9.23 30.89 7.43
C SER A 341 -8.11 31.75 7.99
N ASP A 342 -7.63 31.44 9.19
CA ASP A 342 -6.46 32.06 9.80
C ASP A 342 -5.29 32.05 8.79
N GLY A 343 -4.98 33.23 8.22
CA GLY A 343 -4.02 33.38 7.13
C GLY A 343 -2.63 32.86 7.47
N ARG A 344 -2.31 32.78 8.77
CA ARG A 344 -1.05 32.27 9.30
C ARG A 344 -0.92 30.75 9.14
N GLY A 345 -1.98 30.00 9.45
CA GLY A 345 -2.03 28.53 9.30
C GLY A 345 -1.97 28.09 7.83
N SER A 346 -2.61 28.86 6.94
CA SER A 346 -2.50 28.64 5.49
C SER A 346 -1.07 28.84 4.99
N ARG A 347 -0.37 29.89 5.44
CA ARG A 347 1.00 30.19 5.01
C ARG A 347 2.01 29.14 5.47
N GLU A 348 1.92 28.68 6.72
CA GLU A 348 2.78 27.62 7.25
C GLU A 348 2.65 26.32 6.47
N LEU A 349 1.41 25.93 6.10
CA LEU A 349 1.17 24.76 5.27
C LEU A 349 1.85 24.88 3.89
N LEU A 350 1.81 26.07 3.26
CA LEU A 350 2.48 26.30 1.98
C LEU A 350 4.01 26.17 2.12
N PHE A 351 4.62 26.68 3.19
CA PHE A 351 6.06 26.48 3.42
C PHE A 351 6.43 25.01 3.62
N ARG A 352 5.62 24.26 4.38
CA ARG A 352 5.83 22.82 4.57
C ARG A 352 5.70 22.04 3.26
N LYS A 353 4.72 22.38 2.42
CA LYS A 353 4.61 21.80 1.06
C LYS A 353 5.84 22.10 0.21
N PHE A 354 6.30 23.35 0.23
CA PHE A 354 7.49 23.76 -0.51
C PHE A 354 8.74 22.98 -0.09
N ALA A 355 8.95 22.80 1.21
CA ALA A 355 10.04 22.00 1.75
C ALA A 355 9.95 20.52 1.32
N ASN A 356 8.74 19.94 1.27
CA ASN A 356 8.56 18.57 0.77
C ASN A 356 8.91 18.44 -0.72
N TYR A 357 8.65 19.48 -1.53
CA TYR A 357 9.04 19.49 -2.93
C TYR A 357 10.55 19.55 -3.10
N GLU A 358 11.24 20.34 -2.28
CA GLU A 358 12.71 20.36 -2.25
C GLU A 358 13.28 18.99 -1.83
N GLU A 359 12.72 18.38 -0.78
CA GLU A 359 13.08 17.05 -0.32
C GLU A 359 12.90 16.00 -1.45
N MET A 360 11.80 16.09 -2.20
CA MET A 360 11.51 15.22 -3.34
C MET A 360 12.49 15.39 -4.49
N ILE A 361 12.78 16.63 -4.90
CA ILE A 361 13.75 16.93 -5.97
C ILE A 361 15.14 16.39 -5.57
N GLN A 362 15.55 16.57 -4.32
CA GLN A 362 16.81 16.01 -3.81
C GLN A 362 16.81 14.48 -3.80
N CYS A 363 15.68 13.85 -3.43
CA CYS A 363 15.51 12.41 -3.45
C CYS A 363 15.65 11.84 -4.88
N ILE A 364 15.01 12.47 -5.86
CA ILE A 364 15.12 12.11 -7.27
C ILE A 364 16.55 12.31 -7.77
N ALA A 365 17.17 13.46 -7.48
CA ALA A 365 18.52 13.77 -7.93
C ALA A 365 19.54 12.73 -7.43
N SER A 366 19.43 12.35 -6.14
CA SER A 366 20.28 11.34 -5.51
C SER A 366 20.11 9.97 -6.17
N TYR A 367 18.87 9.54 -6.40
CA TYR A 367 18.57 8.26 -7.05
C TYR A 367 18.97 8.25 -8.54
N ARG A 368 18.82 9.38 -9.25
CA ARG A 368 19.17 9.51 -10.67
C ARG A 368 20.65 9.21 -10.91
N VAL A 369 21.54 9.62 -10.02
CA VAL A 369 22.98 9.28 -10.09
C VAL A 369 23.17 7.77 -10.03
N VAL A 370 22.49 7.09 -9.11
CA VAL A 370 22.55 5.62 -8.97
C VAL A 370 22.00 4.95 -10.23
N ALA A 371 20.84 5.39 -10.72
CA ALA A 371 20.21 4.84 -11.93
C ALA A 371 21.10 5.01 -13.18
N MET A 372 21.75 6.17 -13.34
CA MET A 372 22.69 6.41 -14.44
C MET A 372 23.92 5.50 -14.35
N ARG A 373 24.51 5.35 -13.16
CA ARG A 373 25.64 4.43 -12.94
C ARG A 373 25.26 2.98 -13.24
N GLN A 374 24.11 2.51 -12.74
CA GLN A 374 23.63 1.16 -13.01
C GLN A 374 23.37 0.93 -14.50
N LYS A 375 22.75 1.90 -15.20
CA LYS A 375 22.59 1.86 -16.65
C LYS A 375 23.94 1.77 -17.36
N LEU A 376 24.91 2.58 -16.97
CA LEU A 376 26.25 2.60 -17.58
C LEU A 376 26.97 1.26 -17.36
N PHE A 377 27.04 0.74 -16.13
CA PHE A 377 27.73 -0.51 -15.87
C PHE A 377 27.12 -1.70 -16.61
N ARG A 378 25.79 -1.75 -16.74
CA ARG A 378 25.12 -2.78 -17.56
C ARG A 378 25.40 -2.61 -19.05
N CYS A 379 25.50 -1.37 -19.52
CA CYS A 379 25.90 -1.08 -20.90
C CYS A 379 27.33 -1.56 -21.17
N LEU A 380 28.27 -1.26 -20.26
CA LEU A 380 29.66 -1.70 -20.36
C LEU A 380 29.76 -3.22 -20.31
N HIS A 381 29.01 -3.87 -19.41
CA HIS A 381 28.96 -5.33 -19.33
C HIS A 381 28.47 -5.94 -20.66
N PHE A 382 27.39 -5.43 -21.26
CA PHE A 382 26.91 -5.88 -22.56
C PHE A 382 27.98 -5.82 -23.66
N TYR A 383 28.68 -4.68 -23.82
CA TYR A 383 29.73 -4.56 -24.83
C TYR A 383 30.95 -5.42 -24.53
N PHE A 384 31.32 -5.54 -23.25
CA PHE A 384 32.39 -6.43 -22.83
C PHE A 384 32.05 -7.91 -23.10
N SER A 385 30.80 -8.32 -22.89
CA SER A 385 30.31 -9.66 -23.26
C SER A 385 30.46 -9.93 -24.75
N ILE A 386 30.18 -8.95 -25.63
CA ILE A 386 30.39 -9.11 -27.09
C ILE A 386 31.87 -9.36 -27.40
N LEU A 387 32.79 -8.60 -26.79
CA LEU A 387 34.22 -8.79 -26.98
C LEU A 387 34.70 -10.16 -26.48
N LEU A 388 34.20 -10.60 -25.32
CA LEU A 388 34.49 -11.93 -24.78
C LEU A 388 33.96 -13.05 -25.67
N LEU A 389 32.81 -12.89 -26.30
CA LEU A 389 32.26 -13.88 -27.24
C LEU A 389 33.13 -14.00 -28.49
N ILE A 390 33.55 -12.88 -29.07
CA ILE A 390 34.48 -12.86 -30.21
C ILE A 390 35.79 -13.56 -29.82
N GLY A 391 36.35 -13.23 -28.64
CA GLY A 391 37.54 -13.88 -28.11
C GLY A 391 37.35 -15.39 -27.89
N ALA A 392 36.22 -15.81 -27.33
CA ALA A 392 35.90 -17.22 -27.11
C ALA A 392 35.81 -18.00 -28.41
N LEU A 393 35.22 -17.43 -29.47
CA LEU A 393 35.17 -18.04 -30.79
C LEU A 393 36.58 -18.29 -31.35
N VAL A 394 37.46 -17.30 -31.25
CA VAL A 394 38.85 -17.42 -31.69
C VAL A 394 39.60 -18.48 -30.87
N VAL A 395 39.49 -18.46 -29.53
CA VAL A 395 40.20 -19.43 -28.69
C VAL A 395 39.68 -20.86 -28.87
N THR A 396 38.38 -21.02 -29.15
CA THR A 396 37.78 -22.34 -29.39
C THR A 396 38.41 -23.03 -30.60
N THR A 397 38.74 -22.30 -31.68
CA THR A 397 39.36 -22.91 -32.87
C THR A 397 40.76 -23.46 -32.56
N PHE A 398 41.57 -22.73 -31.78
CA PHE A 398 42.90 -23.18 -31.39
C PHE A 398 42.87 -24.33 -30.38
N THR A 399 41.99 -24.25 -29.39
CA THR A 399 41.90 -25.26 -28.31
C THR A 399 41.25 -26.55 -28.79
N ALA A 400 40.27 -26.49 -29.69
CA ALA A 400 39.67 -27.67 -30.31
C ALA A 400 40.70 -28.52 -31.07
N ASN A 401 41.64 -27.88 -31.76
CA ASN A 401 42.70 -28.56 -32.50
C ASN A 401 43.72 -29.27 -31.60
N LYS A 402 43.91 -28.80 -30.36
CA LYS A 402 44.82 -29.44 -29.38
C LYS A 402 44.11 -30.45 -28.49
N ALA A 403 42.89 -30.15 -28.09
CA ALA A 403 42.09 -30.93 -27.15
C ALA A 403 40.60 -30.71 -27.47
N GLY A 404 40.05 -31.48 -28.42
CA GLY A 404 38.67 -31.32 -28.88
C GLY A 404 37.61 -31.36 -27.77
N TRP A 405 37.85 -32.12 -26.70
CA TRP A 405 36.96 -32.16 -25.53
C TRP A 405 36.86 -30.81 -24.80
N SER A 406 37.86 -29.94 -24.90
CA SER A 406 37.87 -28.64 -24.22
C SER A 406 36.85 -27.63 -24.77
N SER A 407 36.36 -27.84 -26.01
CA SER A 407 35.37 -26.97 -26.65
C SER A 407 34.07 -26.87 -25.85
N ILE A 408 33.70 -27.88 -25.07
CA ILE A 408 32.51 -27.85 -24.22
C ILE A 408 32.57 -26.70 -23.19
N PHE A 409 33.74 -26.42 -22.62
CA PHE A 409 33.88 -25.35 -21.63
C PHE A 409 33.75 -23.97 -22.27
N TRP A 410 34.24 -23.80 -23.50
CA TRP A 410 34.08 -22.55 -24.25
C TRP A 410 32.63 -22.32 -24.69
N VAL A 411 31.92 -23.40 -25.07
CA VAL A 411 30.49 -23.32 -25.37
C VAL A 411 29.69 -22.93 -24.12
N LEU A 412 29.93 -23.58 -22.98
CA LEU A 412 29.28 -23.23 -21.71
C LEU A 412 29.58 -21.79 -21.29
N PHE A 413 30.84 -21.36 -21.41
CA PHE A 413 31.25 -19.97 -21.17
C PHE A 413 30.51 -18.99 -22.09
N ALA A 414 30.47 -19.28 -23.40
CA ALA A 414 29.79 -18.44 -24.38
C ALA A 414 28.28 -18.33 -24.10
N ILE A 415 27.63 -19.42 -23.67
CA ILE A 415 26.22 -19.40 -23.26
C ILE A 415 26.03 -18.43 -22.07
N VAL A 416 26.83 -18.57 -21.01
CA VAL A 416 26.71 -17.71 -19.81
C VAL A 416 26.96 -16.24 -20.14
N VAL A 417 28.01 -15.95 -20.92
CA VAL A 417 28.34 -14.58 -21.34
C VAL A 417 27.25 -14.00 -22.25
N SER A 418 26.73 -14.77 -23.19
CA SER A 418 25.64 -14.34 -24.08
C SER A 418 24.37 -14.02 -23.31
N VAL A 419 23.96 -14.91 -22.39
CA VAL A 419 22.74 -14.73 -21.61
C VAL A 419 22.86 -13.52 -20.70
N THR A 420 23.93 -13.42 -19.91
CA THR A 420 24.09 -12.32 -18.94
C THR A 420 24.32 -10.98 -19.63
N GLY A 421 25.13 -10.95 -20.70
CA GLY A 421 25.35 -9.75 -21.52
C GLY A 421 24.05 -9.26 -22.15
N THR A 422 23.28 -10.14 -22.79
CA THR A 422 22.01 -9.78 -23.45
C THR A 422 20.99 -9.24 -22.46
N ILE A 423 20.83 -9.89 -21.29
CA ILE A 423 19.95 -9.41 -20.22
C ILE A 423 20.35 -7.99 -19.79
N ASP A 424 21.64 -7.73 -19.56
CA ASP A 424 22.12 -6.41 -19.17
C ASP A 424 21.99 -5.36 -20.29
N GLY A 425 22.12 -5.78 -21.55
CA GLY A 425 21.77 -4.97 -22.71
C GLY A 425 20.32 -4.50 -22.64
N PHE A 426 19.36 -5.43 -22.46
CA PHE A 426 17.95 -5.08 -22.31
C PHE A 426 17.69 -4.17 -21.09
N ILE A 427 18.30 -4.48 -19.94
CA ILE A 427 18.13 -3.64 -18.74
C ILE A 427 18.70 -2.23 -18.97
N SER A 428 19.82 -2.09 -19.67
CA SER A 428 20.42 -0.77 -19.91
C SER A 428 19.65 0.05 -20.95
N PHE A 429 19.39 -0.54 -22.12
CA PHE A 429 18.82 0.18 -23.27
C PHE A 429 17.31 0.37 -23.17
N LEU A 430 16.57 -0.58 -22.60
CA LEU A 430 15.12 -0.49 -22.47
C LEU A 430 14.73 0.06 -21.09
N PHE A 431 15.00 -0.72 -20.03
CA PHE A 431 14.57 -0.35 -18.68
C PHE A 431 15.27 0.94 -18.20
N GLY A 432 16.59 1.04 -18.31
CA GLY A 432 17.36 2.18 -17.82
C GLY A 432 16.96 3.50 -18.47
N ARG A 433 16.66 3.50 -19.77
CA ARG A 433 16.14 4.69 -20.47
C ARG A 433 14.72 5.05 -20.00
N LYS A 434 13.84 4.07 -19.92
CA LYS A 434 12.46 4.26 -19.45
C LYS A 434 12.42 4.78 -18.01
N GLU A 435 13.28 4.26 -17.14
CA GLU A 435 13.36 4.66 -15.73
C GLU A 435 13.84 6.11 -15.59
N LEU A 436 14.91 6.50 -16.30
CA LEU A 436 15.41 7.88 -16.27
C LEU A 436 14.39 8.89 -16.81
N ARG A 437 13.63 8.52 -17.84
CA ARG A 437 12.55 9.37 -18.37
C ARG A 437 11.40 9.50 -17.38
N ALA A 438 10.99 8.41 -16.73
CA ALA A 438 9.95 8.45 -15.71
C ALA A 438 10.35 9.31 -14.50
N LEU A 439 11.61 9.21 -14.05
CA LEU A 439 12.15 10.08 -12.99
C LEU A 439 12.12 11.56 -13.42
N LYS A 440 12.48 11.83 -14.68
CA LYS A 440 12.48 13.20 -15.22
C LYS A 440 11.07 13.78 -15.28
N GLU A 441 10.09 12.98 -15.67
CA GLU A 441 8.69 13.41 -15.70
C GLU A 441 8.21 13.84 -14.31
N VAL A 442 8.41 12.99 -13.30
CA VAL A 442 8.03 13.32 -11.91
C VAL A 442 8.80 14.55 -11.39
N GLU A 443 10.10 14.67 -11.72
CA GLU A 443 10.89 15.87 -11.38
C GLU A 443 10.27 17.15 -11.97
N GLU A 444 9.89 17.14 -13.25
CA GLU A 444 9.27 18.29 -13.91
C GLU A 444 7.89 18.65 -13.34
N GLU A 445 7.06 17.65 -13.03
CA GLU A 445 5.77 17.87 -12.37
C GLU A 445 5.94 18.54 -11.00
N VAL A 446 6.88 18.05 -10.18
CA VAL A 446 7.17 18.62 -8.85
C VAL A 446 7.72 20.03 -8.98
N LEU A 447 8.61 20.29 -9.96
CA LEU A 447 9.13 21.62 -10.24
C LEU A 447 8.02 22.59 -10.69
N CYS A 448 7.06 22.14 -11.50
CA CYS A 448 5.88 22.92 -11.87
C CYS A 448 5.05 23.29 -10.63
N ALA A 449 4.74 22.31 -9.76
CA ALA A 449 4.02 22.54 -8.52
C ALA A 449 4.78 23.50 -7.58
N GLN A 450 6.09 23.37 -7.49
CA GLN A 450 6.96 24.23 -6.68
C GLN A 450 6.96 25.68 -7.20
N ARG A 451 7.07 25.89 -8.52
CA ARG A 451 7.00 27.23 -9.14
C ARG A 451 5.66 27.90 -8.88
N TYR A 452 4.56 27.16 -9.04
CA TYR A 452 3.21 27.64 -8.72
C TYR A 452 3.09 28.06 -7.25
N LEU A 453 3.56 27.22 -6.34
CA LEU A 453 3.53 27.51 -4.90
C LEU A 453 4.37 28.74 -4.52
N LYS A 454 5.52 28.93 -5.17
CA LYS A 454 6.37 30.11 -5.01
C LYS A 454 5.68 31.40 -5.48
N ALA A 455 4.88 31.33 -6.54
CA ALA A 455 4.07 32.48 -6.99
C ALA A 455 3.02 32.85 -5.94
N LEU A 456 2.27 31.88 -5.40
CA LEU A 456 1.28 32.10 -4.34
C LEU A 456 1.89 32.69 -3.06
N LEU A 457 3.07 32.23 -2.66
CA LEU A 457 3.78 32.76 -1.49
C LEU A 457 4.22 34.22 -1.68
N LYS A 458 4.62 34.60 -2.90
CA LYS A 458 4.98 36.00 -3.23
C LYS A 458 3.75 36.92 -3.19
N GLU A 459 2.62 36.47 -3.73
CA GLU A 459 1.36 37.22 -3.69
C GLU A 459 0.91 37.47 -2.25
N LYS A 460 0.96 36.46 -1.38
CA LYS A 460 0.61 36.60 0.06
C LYS A 460 1.63 37.38 0.90
N THR A 461 2.71 37.89 0.31
CA THR A 461 3.72 38.71 1.01
C THR A 461 3.64 40.19 0.62
N LYS A 462 2.90 40.51 -0.46
CA LYS A 462 2.43 41.85 -0.76
C LYS A 462 1.12 42.08 -0.04
#